data_AF-A0A5J4SMM7-F1
#
_entry.id   AF-A0A5J4SMM7-F1
#
_cell.length_a   1.000
_cell.length_b   1.000
_cell.length_c   1.000
_cell.angle_alpha   90.00
_cell.angle_beta   90.00
_cell.angle_gamma   90.00
#
_symmetry.space_group_name_H-M   'P 1'
#
loop_
_entity.id
_entity.type
_entity.pdbx_description
1 polymer ?
#
loop_
_entity_poly.entity_id
_entity_poly.type
_entity_poly.pdbx_seq_one_letter_code
_entity_poly.pdbx_strand_id
1 'polypeptide(L)'
;MEKLQEQGKKVALAHFRYINPLPKNTAEILKKYKKIVIAEQNLGQFATILRAKIPGINFYQFNRVKGQPFNVLRLVEEFTKIMEDR
;
A
#
# COMPACT_ATOMS: atom_id res chain seq x y z
N MET A 1 -7.58 8.93 -1.20
CA MET A 1 -8.31 8.04 -0.26
C MET A 1 -9.75 8.47 -0.09
N GLU A 2 -10.02 9.78 -0.03
CA GLU A 2 -11.36 10.38 0.02
C GLU A 2 -12.37 9.67 -0.92
N LYS A 3 -12.07 9.54 -2.21
CA LYS A 3 -12.95 8.83 -3.17
C LYS A 3 -13.34 7.40 -2.77
N LEU A 4 -12.45 6.64 -2.14
CA LEU A 4 -12.77 5.28 -1.65
C LEU A 4 -13.62 5.35 -0.37
N GLN A 5 -13.33 6.32 0.50
CA GLN A 5 -14.09 6.55 1.72
C GLN A 5 -15.52 7.04 1.43
N GLU A 6 -15.69 7.91 0.43
CA GLU A 6 -16.99 8.35 -0.11
C GLU A 6 -17.82 7.17 -0.66
N GLN A 7 -17.16 6.14 -1.20
CA GLN A 7 -17.78 4.88 -1.61
C GLN A 7 -18.07 3.92 -0.42
N GLY A 8 -17.91 4.38 0.82
CA GLY A 8 -18.12 3.58 2.03
C GLY A 8 -17.01 2.57 2.34
N LYS A 9 -15.87 2.60 1.62
CA LYS A 9 -14.77 1.66 1.84
C LYS A 9 -13.92 2.10 3.03
N LYS A 10 -13.71 1.20 3.97
CA LYS A 10 -12.85 1.41 5.15
C LYS A 10 -11.37 1.32 4.75
N VAL A 11 -10.79 2.44 4.34
CA VAL A 11 -9.38 2.53 3.94
C VAL A 11 -8.63 3.56 4.77
N ALA A 12 -7.34 3.32 4.97
CA ALA A 12 -6.41 4.24 5.61
C ALA A 12 -5.16 4.41 4.72
N LEU A 13 -4.44 5.52 4.92
CA LEU A 13 -3.20 5.81 4.21
C LEU A 13 -2.04 5.88 5.21
N ALA A 14 -0.97 5.15 4.95
CA ALA A 14 0.32 5.31 5.61
C ALA A 14 1.34 5.81 4.58
N HIS A 15 1.88 7.01 4.80
CA HIS A 15 2.91 7.58 3.93
C HIS A 15 4.26 7.56 4.66
N PHE A 16 5.22 6.81 4.10
CA PHE A 16 6.56 6.66 4.66
C PHE A 16 7.48 7.75 4.12
N ARG A 17 8.06 8.56 5.02
CA ARG A 17 9.10 9.54 4.68
C ARG A 17 10.51 8.94 4.67
N TYR A 18 10.71 7.88 5.47
CA TYR A 18 11.98 7.21 5.63
C TYR A 18 11.79 5.70 5.52
N ILE A 19 12.71 5.06 4.78
CA ILE A 19 12.74 3.61 4.60
C ILE A 19 13.76 2.97 5.55
N ASN A 20 14.82 3.71 5.90
CA ASN A 20 15.82 3.25 6.85
C ASN A 20 16.31 4.40 7.76
N PRO A 21 16.10 4.31 9.09
CA PRO A 21 15.31 3.30 9.77
C PRO A 21 13.81 3.43 9.41
N LEU A 22 13.08 2.31 9.46
CA LEU A 22 11.61 2.36 9.41
C LEU A 22 11.06 2.97 10.71
N PRO A 23 9.88 3.61 10.67
CA PRO A 23 9.16 3.96 11.89
C PRO A 23 9.00 2.74 12.81
N LYS A 24 9.31 2.89 14.10
CA LYS A 24 9.32 1.78 15.08
C LYS A 24 7.98 1.05 15.19
N ASN A 25 6.87 1.76 14.96
CA ASN A 25 5.51 1.25 15.04
C ASN A 25 4.98 0.66 13.71
N THR A 26 5.82 0.56 12.67
CA THR A 26 5.39 0.11 11.32
C THR A 26 4.71 -1.26 11.36
N ALA A 27 5.36 -2.25 11.96
CA ALA A 27 4.83 -3.62 12.00
C ALA A 27 3.53 -3.71 12.80
N GLU A 28 3.45 -3.00 13.94
CA GLU A 28 2.27 -3.00 14.80
C GLU A 28 1.06 -2.39 14.08
N ILE A 29 1.23 -1.27 13.39
CA ILE A 29 0.15 -0.61 12.65
C ILE A 29 -0.30 -1.47 11.46
N LEU A 30 0.65 -1.96 10.65
CA LEU A 30 0.33 -2.70 9.45
C LEU A 30 -0.44 -4.00 9.75
N LYS A 31 -0.10 -4.71 10.84
CA LYS A 31 -0.82 -5.93 11.28
C LYS A 31 -2.30 -5.71 11.64
N LYS A 32 -2.74 -4.47 11.86
CA LYS A 32 -4.16 -4.16 12.15
C LYS A 32 -5.05 -4.20 10.90
N TYR A 33 -4.46 -4.27 9.71
CA TYR A 33 -5.18 -4.25 8.43
C TYR A 33 -5.18 -5.62 7.77
N LYS A 34 -6.36 -6.03 7.27
CA LYS A 34 -6.54 -7.32 6.57
C LYS A 34 -5.80 -7.37 5.24
N LYS A 35 -5.75 -6.24 4.54
CA LYS A 35 -5.12 -6.11 3.23
C LYS A 35 -4.26 -4.87 3.22
N ILE A 36 -3.03 -5.02 2.74
CA ILE A 36 -2.04 -3.96 2.69
C ILE A 36 -1.53 -3.86 1.27
N VAL A 37 -1.79 -2.72 0.63
CA VAL A 37 -1.33 -2.44 -0.72
C VAL A 37 -0.18 -1.45 -0.65
N ILE A 38 0.96 -1.82 -1.21
CA ILE A 38 2.13 -0.96 -1.34
C ILE A 38 2.09 -0.37 -2.75
N ALA A 39 1.79 0.92 -2.84
CA ALA A 39 1.79 1.66 -4.11
C ALA A 39 3.16 2.33 -4.32
N GLU A 40 3.87 1.93 -5.38
CA GLU A 40 5.22 2.44 -5.67
C GLU A 40 5.37 2.86 -7.14
N GLN A 41 6.19 3.89 -7.38
CA GLN A 41 6.58 4.30 -8.74
C GLN A 41 7.91 3.68 -9.19
N ASN A 42 8.14 2.45 -8.75
CA ASN A 42 9.35 1.68 -8.99
C ASN A 42 8.96 0.21 -9.21
N LEU A 43 9.93 -0.72 -9.14
CA LEU A 43 9.70 -2.15 -9.41
C LEU A 43 9.45 -2.98 -8.13
N GLY A 44 9.02 -2.34 -7.03
CA GLY A 44 8.65 -3.04 -5.80
C GLY A 44 9.76 -3.06 -4.73
N GLN A 45 10.67 -2.09 -4.77
CA GLN A 45 11.80 -2.05 -3.84
C GLN A 45 11.35 -1.90 -2.39
N PHE A 46 10.37 -1.04 -2.10
CA PHE A 46 9.90 -0.85 -0.73
C PHE A 46 9.13 -2.07 -0.23
N ALA A 47 8.29 -2.68 -1.06
CA ALA A 47 7.61 -3.93 -0.72
C ALA A 47 8.61 -5.05 -0.38
N THR A 48 9.75 -5.11 -1.08
CA THR A 48 10.83 -6.06 -0.81
C THR A 48 11.46 -5.82 0.56
N ILE A 49 11.74 -4.56 0.90
CA ILE A 49 12.26 -4.17 2.22
C ILE A 49 11.26 -4.51 3.33
N LEU A 50 9.97 -4.22 3.13
CA LEU A 50 8.92 -4.53 4.11
C LEU A 50 8.78 -6.03 4.33
N ARG A 51 8.83 -6.86 3.28
CA ARG A 51 8.81 -8.32 3.41
C ARG A 51 10.00 -8.86 4.19
N ALA A 52 11.19 -8.31 3.96
CA ALA A 52 12.39 -8.71 4.68
C ALA A 52 12.36 -8.28 6.17
N LYS A 53 11.90 -7.05 6.45
CA LYS A 53 11.88 -6.48 7.81
C LYS A 53 10.67 -6.91 8.65
N ILE A 54 9.56 -7.28 8.01
CA ILE A 54 8.28 -7.57 8.66
C ILE A 54 7.67 -8.84 8.04
N PRO A 55 8.26 -10.03 8.32
CA PRO A 55 7.76 -11.29 7.79
C PRO A 55 6.35 -11.61 8.33
N GLY A 56 5.60 -12.43 7.56
CA GLY A 56 4.26 -12.89 7.93
C GLY A 56 3.11 -11.95 7.58
N ILE A 57 3.39 -10.84 6.88
CA ILE A 57 2.36 -9.95 6.32
C ILE A 57 2.31 -10.15 4.81
N ASN A 58 1.11 -10.38 4.26
CA ASN A 58 0.91 -10.41 2.82
C ASN A 58 0.79 -8.97 2.28
N PHE A 59 1.79 -8.54 1.50
CA PHE A 59 1.82 -7.23 0.86
C PHE A 59 1.42 -7.34 -0.61
N TYR A 60 0.25 -6.82 -0.94
CA TYR A 60 -0.16 -6.57 -2.32
C TYR A 60 0.66 -5.40 -2.87
N GLN A 61 0.95 -5.41 -4.17
CA GLN A 61 1.76 -4.38 -4.80
C GLN A 61 1.01 -3.71 -5.93
N PHE A 62 1.17 -2.40 -6.01
CA PHE A 62 0.77 -1.61 -7.16
C PHE A 62 1.98 -0.82 -7.66
N ASN A 63 2.68 -1.38 -8.63
CA ASN A 63 3.92 -0.83 -9.17
C ASN A 63 3.65 -0.09 -10.49
N ARG A 64 4.08 1.17 -10.59
CA ARG A 64 3.89 2.01 -11.80
C ARG A 64 5.15 2.77 -12.18
N VAL A 65 5.89 2.23 -13.15
CA VAL A 65 7.07 2.88 -13.74
C VAL A 65 6.69 3.51 -15.08
N LYS A 66 6.00 4.65 -15.05
CA LYS A 66 5.53 5.35 -16.27
C LYS A 66 6.09 6.77 -16.44
N GLY A 67 6.98 7.21 -15.55
CA GLY A 67 7.49 8.59 -15.55
C GLY A 67 6.41 9.65 -15.28
N GLN A 68 5.23 9.24 -14.86
CA GLN A 68 4.08 10.09 -14.58
C GLN A 68 3.56 9.81 -13.17
N PRO A 69 3.00 10.82 -12.47
CA PRO A 69 2.33 10.63 -11.18
C PRO A 69 1.24 9.57 -11.25
N PHE A 70 0.89 9.02 -10.08
CA PHE A 70 -0.24 8.09 -10.00
C PHE A 70 -1.54 8.74 -10.47
N ASN A 71 -2.25 8.06 -11.37
CA ASN A 71 -3.60 8.42 -11.73
C ASN A 71 -4.57 7.95 -10.64
N VAL A 72 -5.36 8.87 -10.09
CA VAL A 72 -6.30 8.59 -8.98
C VAL A 72 -7.35 7.55 -9.37
N LEU A 73 -7.91 7.60 -10.58
CA LEU A 73 -8.93 6.64 -11.03
C LEU A 73 -8.37 5.22 -11.08
N ARG A 74 -7.16 5.07 -11.65
CA ARG A 74 -6.44 3.78 -11.67
C ARG A 74 -6.18 3.23 -10.27
N LEU A 75 -5.81 4.08 -9.31
CA LEU A 75 -5.61 3.66 -7.92
C LEU A 75 -6.91 3.15 -7.31
N VAL A 76 -8.01 3.87 -7.51
CA VAL A 76 -9.34 3.49 -7.00
C VAL A 76 -9.78 2.15 -7.60
N GLU A 77 -9.65 1.98 -8.91
CA GLU A 77 -9.99 0.73 -9.60
C GLU A 77 -9.19 -0.45 -9.06
N GLU A 78 -7.86 -0.32 -8.97
CA GLU A 78 -7.01 -1.42 -8.55
C GLU A 78 -7.19 -1.77 -7.07
N PHE A 79 -7.28 -0.76 -6.21
CA PHE A 79 -7.50 -1.00 -4.78
C PHE A 79 -8.86 -1.65 -4.53
N THR A 80 -9.88 -1.30 -5.32
CA THR A 80 -11.20 -1.94 -5.25
C THR A 80 -11.12 -3.42 -5.59
N LYS A 81 -10.45 -3.79 -6.69
CA LYS A 81 -10.25 -5.19 -7.07
C LYS A 81 -9.54 -5.98 -5.97
N ILE A 82 -8.44 -5.43 -5.44
CA ILE A 82 -7.69 -6.07 -4.34
C ILE A 82 -8.57 -6.22 -3.10
N MET A 83 -9.44 -5.25 -2.80
CA MET A 83 -10.35 -5.32 -1.65
C MET A 83 -11.42 -6.40 -1.82
N GLU A 84 -11.90 -6.65 -3.03
CA GLU A 84 -12.95 -7.63 -3.35
C GLU A 84 -12.43 -9.06 -3.54
N ASP A 85 -11.17 -9.22 -3.94
CA ASP A 85 -10.51 -10.52 -4.12
C ASP A 85 -10.48 -11.32 -2.81
N ARG A 86 -10.95 -12.58 -2.78
CA ARG A 86 -11.15 -13.32 -1.53
C ARG A 86 -9.88 -13.92 -0.96
#